data_AF-A0A3M1ZX51-F1
#
_entry.id   AF-A0A3M1ZX51-F1
#
_cell.length_a   1.000
_cell.length_b   1.000
_cell.length_c   1.000
_cell.angle_alpha   90.00
_cell.angle_beta   90.00
_cell.angle_gamma   90.00
#
_symmetry.space_group_name_H-M   'P 1'
#
loop_
_entity.id
_entity.type
_entity.pdbx_description
1 polymer ?
#
loop_
_entity_poly.entity_id
_entity_poly.type
_entity_poly.pdbx_seq_one_letter_code
_entity_poly.pdbx_strand_id
1 'polypeptide(L)'
;MSLPLTLYGAKDCDDTDRTRAHLLKLGIPFHEVNIDHNPEAEQFVIFINRGYRSTPTLVFGEDKFKIIVTEPTDEQLEQVLAQAGYSIPEAFKNRNP
;
A
#
# COMPACT_ATOMS: atom_id res chain seq x y z
N MET A 1 -17.08 -5.20 4.83
CA MET A 1 -15.82 -5.76 5.34
C MET A 1 -14.71 -5.15 4.51
N SER A 2 -13.58 -4.78 5.12
CA SER A 2 -12.42 -4.25 4.39
C SER A 2 -11.57 -5.40 3.81
N LEU A 3 -10.93 -5.16 2.66
CA LEU A 3 -10.02 -6.12 2.05
C LEU A 3 -8.69 -6.18 2.83
N PRO A 4 -8.09 -7.35 3.06
CA PRO A 4 -6.76 -7.43 3.67
C PRO A 4 -5.75 -6.63 2.85
N LEU A 5 -4.86 -5.91 3.53
CA LEU A 5 -3.86 -5.04 2.91
C LEU A 5 -2.45 -5.60 3.14
N THR A 6 -1.70 -5.82 2.06
CA THR A 6 -0.26 -6.08 2.10
C THR A 6 0.51 -4.91 1.50
N LEU A 7 1.46 -4.37 2.25
CA LEU A 7 2.44 -3.39 1.80
C LEU A 7 3.75 -4.12 1.47
N TYR A 8 4.14 -4.12 0.21
CA TYR A 8 5.47 -4.52 -0.22
C TYR A 8 6.36 -3.29 -0.22
N GLY A 9 7.32 -3.26 0.69
CA GLY A 9 8.23 -2.15 0.90
C GLY A 9 9.69 -2.57 0.80
N ALA A 10 10.58 -1.59 0.73
CA ALA A 10 12.03 -1.77 0.84
C ALA A 10 12.57 -0.94 2.01
N LYS A 11 13.77 -1.28 2.49
CA LYS A 11 14.48 -0.46 3.47
C LYS A 11 15.03 0.80 2.80
N ASP A 12 15.15 1.90 3.56
CA ASP A 12 15.76 3.15 3.13
C ASP A 12 15.08 3.74 1.87
N CYS A 13 13.75 3.62 1.80
CA CYS A 13 12.90 4.14 0.74
C CYS A 13 11.89 5.14 1.31
N ASP A 14 12.09 6.43 1.01
CA ASP A 14 11.26 7.53 1.53
C ASP A 14 9.77 7.36 1.23
N ASP A 15 9.41 6.87 0.03
CA ASP A 15 8.02 6.61 -0.33
C ASP A 15 7.41 5.47 0.49
N THR A 16 8.17 4.41 0.75
CA THR A 16 7.72 3.29 1.60
C THR A 16 7.50 3.77 3.02
N ASP A 17 8.44 4.56 3.56
CA ASP A 17 8.35 5.11 4.91
C ASP A 17 7.16 6.06 5.05
N ARG A 18 6.92 6.93 4.06
CA ARG A 18 5.75 7.81 4.00
C ARG A 18 4.46 7.01 4.03
N THR A 19 4.30 6.05 3.11
CA THR A 19 3.08 5.23 3.01
C THR A 19 2.83 4.45 4.30
N ARG A 20 3.86 3.82 4.88
CA ARG A 20 3.74 3.10 6.15
C ARG A 20 3.29 4.04 7.28
N ALA A 21 3.92 5.20 7.41
CA ALA A 21 3.58 6.17 8.44
C ALA A 21 2.13 6.68 8.29
N HIS A 22 1.68 6.91 7.06
CA HIS A 22 0.30 7.35 6.81
C HIS A 22 -0.73 6.26 7.14
N LEU A 23 -0.49 5.00 6.77
CA LEU A 23 -1.33 3.86 7.16
C LEU A 23 -1.44 3.71 8.68
N LEU A 24 -0.31 3.82 9.40
CA LEU A 24 -0.29 3.77 10.86
C LEU A 24 -1.05 4.95 11.48
N LYS A 25 -0.89 6.15 10.94
CA LYS A 25 -1.60 7.36 11.38
C LYS A 25 -3.12 7.24 11.19
N LEU A 26 -3.55 6.58 10.13
CA LEU A 26 -4.97 6.29 9.85
C LEU A 26 -5.52 5.12 10.67
N GLY A 27 -4.67 4.35 11.37
CA GLY A 27 -5.07 3.17 12.13
C GLY A 27 -5.48 2.00 11.24
N ILE A 28 -4.97 1.95 10.01
CA ILE A 28 -5.29 0.88 9.05
C ILE A 28 -4.45 -0.36 9.39
N PRO A 29 -5.07 -1.53 9.59
CA PRO A 29 -4.32 -2.78 9.72
C PRO A 29 -3.74 -3.20 8.36
N PHE A 30 -2.44 -3.55 8.33
CA PHE A 30 -1.78 -4.09 7.16
C PHE A 30 -0.70 -5.10 7.54
N HIS A 31 -0.37 -5.99 6.60
CA HIS A 31 0.83 -6.80 6.65
C HIS A 31 1.93 -6.12 5.83
N GLU A 32 3.15 -6.07 6.35
CA GLU A 32 4.28 -5.52 5.62
C GLU A 32 5.29 -6.60 5.26
N VAL A 33 5.73 -6.60 4.01
CA VAL A 33 6.77 -7.49 3.50
C VAL A 33 7.92 -6.64 2.98
N ASN A 34 9.10 -6.78 3.60
CA ASN A 34 10.32 -6.18 3.09
C ASN A 34 10.89 -7.04 1.96
N ILE A 35 10.88 -6.52 0.74
CA ILE A 35 11.33 -7.24 -0.45
C ILE A 35 12.86 -7.44 -0.50
N ASP A 36 13.64 -6.63 0.23
CA ASP A 36 15.11 -6.78 0.28
C ASP A 36 15.53 -8.09 0.97
N HIS A 37 14.65 -8.64 1.82
CA HIS A 37 14.90 -9.88 2.56
C HIS A 37 13.99 -11.04 2.12
N ASN A 38 13.22 -10.85 1.05
CA ASN A 38 12.29 -11.86 0.54
C ASN A 38 12.33 -11.91 -1.00
N PRO A 39 13.15 -12.81 -1.58
CA PRO A 39 13.28 -12.94 -3.04
C PRO A 39 11.98 -13.26 -3.76
N GLU A 40 11.07 -14.01 -3.12
CA GLU A 40 9.76 -14.33 -3.70
C GLU A 40 8.87 -13.09 -3.78
N ALA A 41 8.87 -12.26 -2.73
CA ALA A 41 8.15 -10.99 -2.70
C ALA A 41 8.74 -9.97 -3.70
N GLU A 42 10.06 -9.92 -3.84
CA GLU A 42 10.74 -9.11 -4.85
C GLU A 42 10.32 -9.51 -6.27
N GLN A 43 10.36 -10.81 -6.59
CA GLN A 43 9.92 -11.32 -7.89
C GLN A 43 8.45 -11.03 -8.15
N PHE A 44 7.60 -11.17 -7.12
CA PHE A 44 6.20 -10.81 -7.22
C PHE A 44 6.01 -9.32 -7.55
N VAL A 45 6.69 -8.42 -6.84
CA VAL A 45 6.66 -6.97 -7.12
C VAL A 45 7.10 -6.66 -8.55
N ILE A 46 8.22 -7.23 -8.99
CA ILE A 46 8.71 -7.07 -10.37
C ILE A 46 7.66 -7.53 -11.38
N PHE A 47 7.04 -8.69 -11.16
CA PHE A 47 6.03 -9.23 -12.06
C PHE A 47 4.80 -8.32 -12.17
N ILE A 48 4.22 -7.91 -11.03
CA ILE A 48 2.99 -7.09 -11.04
C ILE A 48 3.23 -5.68 -11.56
N ASN A 49 4.44 -5.16 -11.37
CA ASN A 49 4.87 -3.85 -11.87
C ASN A 49 5.57 -3.94 -13.24
N ARG A 50 5.24 -4.94 -14.07
CA ARG A 50 5.69 -5.01 -15.48
C ARG A 50 7.21 -4.94 -15.67
N GLY A 51 7.96 -5.56 -14.77
CA GLY A 51 9.42 -5.63 -14.77
C GLY A 51 10.11 -4.63 -13.83
N TYR A 52 9.38 -3.75 -13.16
CA TYR A 52 9.95 -2.75 -12.26
C TYR A 52 9.91 -3.20 -10.79
N ARG A 53 11.01 -3.00 -10.07
CA ARG A 53 11.10 -3.25 -8.63
C ARG A 53 10.60 -2.05 -7.81
N SER A 54 9.39 -1.56 -8.12
CA SER A 54 8.83 -0.33 -7.52
C SER A 54 8.28 -0.56 -6.11
N THR A 55 8.63 0.34 -5.20
CA THR A 55 8.16 0.33 -3.81
C THR A 55 7.78 1.74 -3.38
N PRO A 56 6.70 1.92 -2.61
CA PRO A 56 5.82 0.88 -2.07
C PRO A 56 4.86 0.32 -3.12
N THR A 57 4.59 -0.99 -3.07
CA THR A 57 3.48 -1.60 -3.81
C THR A 57 2.47 -2.15 -2.82
N LEU A 58 1.22 -1.75 -2.93
CA LEU A 58 0.14 -2.18 -2.04
C LEU A 58 -0.82 -3.10 -2.79
N VAL A 59 -1.19 -4.19 -2.14
CA VAL A 59 -2.15 -5.17 -2.64
C VAL A 59 -3.29 -5.30 -1.64
N PHE A 60 -4.51 -5.03 -2.11
CA PHE A 60 -5.74 -5.16 -1.34
C PHE A 60 -6.51 -6.37 -1.83
N GLY A 61 -6.84 -7.28 -0.94
CA GLY A 61 -7.61 -8.49 -1.23
C GLY A 61 -6.74 -9.71 -1.54
N GLU A 62 -7.41 -10.84 -1.70
CA GLU A 62 -6.80 -12.15 -1.97
C GLU A 62 -7.28 -12.71 -3.31
N ASP A 63 -6.56 -13.69 -3.84
CA ASP A 63 -6.92 -14.44 -5.04
C ASP A 63 -7.24 -13.59 -6.29
N LYS A 64 -8.45 -13.75 -6.85
CA LYS A 64 -8.86 -13.22 -8.17
C LYS A 64 -9.26 -11.75 -8.17
N PHE A 65 -9.60 -11.19 -7.01
CA PHE A 65 -10.06 -9.80 -6.89
C PHE A 65 -9.07 -9.02 -6.03
N LYS A 66 -8.17 -8.31 -6.71
CA LYS A 66 -7.13 -7.50 -6.08
C LYS A 66 -7.18 -6.07 -6.61
N ILE A 67 -7.02 -5.11 -5.72
CA ILE A 67 -6.64 -3.75 -6.09
C ILE A 67 -5.14 -3.64 -5.86
N ILE A 68 -4.40 -3.20 -6.86
CA ILE A 68 -2.95 -3.00 -6.79
C ILE A 68 -2.68 -1.53 -7.06
N VAL A 69 -1.90 -0.90 -6.19
CA VAL A 69 -1.44 0.48 -6.35
C VAL A 69 0.04 0.57 -6.00
N THR A 70 0.79 1.30 -6.82
CA THR A 70 2.24 1.42 -6.73
C THR A 70 2.60 2.88 -6.54
N GLU A 71 3.47 3.16 -5.58
CA GLU A 71 3.98 4.50 -5.22
C GLU A 71 2.86 5.57 -5.05
N PRO A 72 1.76 5.29 -4.31
CA PRO A 72 0.67 6.25 -4.22
C PRO A 72 1.07 7.51 -3.45
N THR A 73 0.44 8.62 -3.81
CA THR A 73 0.31 9.78 -2.93
C THR A 73 -0.62 9.45 -1.76
N ASP A 74 -0.58 10.26 -0.69
CA ASP A 74 -1.49 10.09 0.45
C ASP A 74 -2.97 10.14 0.02
N GLU A 75 -3.32 11.04 -0.91
CA GLU A 75 -4.67 11.17 -1.45
C GLU A 75 -5.10 9.92 -2.23
N GLN A 76 -4.23 9.41 -3.11
CA GLN A 76 -4.50 8.18 -3.87
C GLN A 76 -4.64 6.98 -2.93
N LEU A 77 -3.82 6.92 -1.88
CA LEU A 77 -3.91 5.87 -0.87
C LEU A 77 -5.25 5.91 -0.15
N GLU A 78 -5.71 7.09 0.28
CA GLU A 78 -7.01 7.27 0.93
C GLU A 78 -8.19 6.88 0.02
N GLN A 79 -8.12 7.24 -1.26
CA GLN A 79 -9.14 6.86 -2.26
C GLN A 79 -9.21 5.33 -2.42
N VAL A 80 -8.07 4.66 -2.56
CA VAL A 80 -8.01 3.20 -2.68
C VAL A 80 -8.45 2.51 -1.38
N LEU A 81 -8.08 3.03 -0.22
CA LEU A 81 -8.53 2.52 1.08
C LEU A 81 -10.07 2.56 1.19
N ALA A 82 -10.69 3.66 0.77
CA ALA A 82 -12.15 3.78 0.74
C ALA A 82 -12.78 2.75 -0.21
N GLN A 83 -12.21 2.56 -1.41
CA GLN A 83 -12.66 1.53 -2.38
C GLN A 83 -12.50 0.11 -1.83
N ALA A 84 -11.44 -0.14 -1.05
CA ALA A 84 -11.17 -1.40 -0.37
C ALA A 84 -12.02 -1.62 0.90
N GLY A 85 -12.89 -0.67 1.25
CA GLY A 85 -13.86 -0.80 2.35
C GLY A 85 -13.36 -0.31 3.72
N TYR A 86 -12.26 0.43 3.77
CA TYR A 86 -11.77 1.06 5.00
C TYR A 86 -12.47 2.39 5.28
N SER A 87 -12.73 2.67 6.55
CA SER A 87 -13.21 3.98 6.98
C SER A 87 -12.04 4.93 7.24
N ILE A 88 -11.95 6.00 6.47
CA ILE A 88 -10.97 7.07 6.68
C ILE A 88 -11.52 8.07 7.72
N PRO A 89 -10.76 8.44 8.77
CA PRO A 89 -11.23 9.39 9.77
C PRO A 89 -11.49 10.77 9.15
N GLU A 90 -12.56 11.46 9.61
CA GLU A 90 -12.98 12.78 9.11
C GLU A 90 -11.87 13.85 9.14
N ALA A 91 -10.94 13.75 10.10
CA ALA A 91 -9.81 14.67 10.24
C ALA A 91 -8.86 14.69 9.02
N PHE A 92 -8.98 13.72 8.10
CA PHE A 92 -8.16 13.58 6.90
C PHE A 92 -8.90 14.01 5.63
N LYS A 93 -10.24 14.03 5.64
CA LYS A 93 -11.08 14.29 4.47
C LYS A 93 -11.09 15.75 3.99
N ASN A 94 -10.58 16.69 4.79
CA ASN A 94 -10.61 18.14 4.52
C ASN A 94 -9.23 18.77 4.30
N ARG A 95 -8.22 18.00 3.89
CA ARG A 95 -6.94 18.58 3.45
C ARG A 95 -7.11 19.12 2.03
N ASN A 96 -7.51 20.38 1.92
CA ASN A 96 -7.55 21.11 0.65
C ASN A 96 -6.11 21.27 0.11
N PRO A 97 -5.87 21.11 -1.20
CA PRO A 97 -4.56 21.33 -1.82
C PRO A 97 -4.08 22.79 -1.68
#